data_AF-I0Z9I5-F1
#
_entry.id   AF-I0Z9I5-F1
#
_cell.length_a   1.000
_cell.length_b   1.000
_cell.length_c   1.000
_cell.angle_alpha   90.00
_cell.angle_beta   90.00
_cell.angle_gamma   90.00
#
_symmetry.space_group_name_H-M   'P 1'
#
loop_
_entity.id
_entity.type
_entity.pdbx_description
1 polymer ?
#
loop_
_entity_poly.entity_id
_entity_poly.type
_entity_poly.pdbx_seq_one_letter_code
_entity_poly.pdbx_strand_id
1 'polypeptide(L)'
;MSTTVTETPTSVSPLKVKIQPTSTDESPQSTLGGHGVVHITSQNATPFQNADLPPGVAMDPELARKSEEKFDNVPFSRPFSPKQPIAEDAAESSARTGGLHTPTQLPESATSAVLEPSEAGHARRWIKVPKGWYAKKGAEVMDGLRVGDALGKGCQGGVYKLVDKDGNVDPTRVLKAKHRYALLVKVKREWEIGRCIANLYEPDSSLPGYMATGEGVVTENGNFIGMILEKIDGKQPSKRLNESSFNDIHYVEELLFCVFNALDIGQKSLGFHHADLRVSNVMEVKTTSTQGAPQLEETDVAGRAAALSFNGENVGKNAAKRLNQFKIIDYGLADFTEHYPSGNVHVGGPTHAVPKTGPLHFSIGQLQMSLPVPLSLEQLKGLPKINPLERMYRHFWRNKGDIYHVCWDLTRYLDGRVWPKEDEKQVKLLFAFIHHCTGVRLKAWFAPKSTADKDGKLKIPRRYGNFAFVQHYDGFLHVLRIRSIRLQAWFRPHNPGITAAEALCAPFFEACLHKGEDAV
;
A
#
# COMPACT_ATOMS: atom_id res chain seq x y z
N MET A 1 -75.46 -3.40 9.73
CA MET A 1 -76.03 -4.20 10.85
C MET A 1 -75.02 -5.29 11.17
N SER A 2 -74.58 -5.32 12.42
CA SER A 2 -73.55 -6.20 12.97
C SER A 2 -73.91 -7.67 12.92
N THR A 3 -72.93 -8.55 12.71
CA THR A 3 -72.66 -9.63 13.69
C THR A 3 -71.24 -10.16 13.57
N THR A 4 -70.65 -10.30 14.74
CA THR A 4 -69.28 -10.69 15.08
C THR A 4 -69.15 -12.21 15.07
N VAL A 5 -68.02 -12.76 14.62
CA VAL A 5 -67.60 -14.14 14.92
C VAL A 5 -66.22 -14.09 15.57
N THR A 6 -66.12 -14.73 16.74
CA THR A 6 -64.94 -14.79 17.59
C THR A 6 -64.38 -16.21 17.50
N GLU A 7 -63.12 -16.36 17.09
CA GLU A 7 -62.41 -17.65 17.10
C GLU A 7 -61.36 -17.66 18.21
N THR A 8 -61.40 -18.69 19.05
CA THR A 8 -60.37 -19.08 20.02
C THR A 8 -59.51 -20.21 19.44
N PRO A 9 -58.16 -20.19 19.61
CA PRO A 9 -57.33 -21.32 19.25
C PRO A 9 -57.03 -22.26 20.44
N THR A 10 -57.11 -23.55 20.14
CA THR A 10 -56.88 -24.70 21.01
C THR A 10 -55.38 -24.95 21.23
N SER A 11 -55.03 -25.23 22.49
CA SER A 11 -53.71 -25.62 22.99
C SER A 11 -53.34 -27.05 22.59
N VAL A 12 -52.11 -27.28 22.12
CA VAL A 12 -51.53 -28.61 21.89
C VAL A 12 -50.18 -28.70 22.61
N SER A 13 -50.05 -29.70 23.49
CA SER A 13 -48.83 -30.04 24.24
C SER A 13 -48.02 -31.10 23.48
N PRO A 14 -46.67 -31.08 23.47
CA PRO A 14 -45.89 -32.18 22.93
C PRO A 14 -45.44 -33.21 23.99
N LEU A 15 -45.47 -34.47 23.54
CA LEU A 15 -45.12 -35.70 24.25
C LEU A 15 -43.68 -35.75 24.76
N LYS A 16 -43.51 -36.37 25.95
CA LYS A 16 -42.25 -36.92 26.45
C LYS A 16 -42.07 -38.35 25.94
N VAL A 17 -40.93 -38.63 25.29
CA VAL A 17 -40.46 -40.00 25.02
C VAL A 17 -39.27 -40.30 25.92
N LYS A 18 -39.38 -41.41 26.66
CA LYS A 18 -38.39 -41.95 27.59
C LYS A 18 -37.90 -43.27 27.00
N ILE A 19 -36.61 -43.41 26.74
CA ILE A 19 -36.00 -44.68 26.34
C ILE A 19 -34.86 -44.96 27.33
N GLN A 20 -34.90 -46.15 27.93
CA GLN A 20 -33.86 -46.73 28.78
C GLN A 20 -33.32 -48.01 28.10
N PRO A 21 -32.09 -48.46 28.46
CA PRO A 21 -31.25 -49.33 27.64
C PRO A 21 -31.34 -50.81 28.01
N THR A 22 -30.89 -51.70 27.12
CA THR A 22 -30.48 -53.07 27.44
C THR A 22 -29.26 -53.51 26.62
N SER A 23 -28.42 -54.31 27.28
CA SER A 23 -27.23 -55.06 26.84
C SER A 23 -27.60 -56.26 25.93
N THR A 24 -26.74 -57.11 25.33
CA THR A 24 -25.37 -57.62 25.57
C THR A 24 -24.93 -58.41 24.32
N ASP A 25 -23.61 -58.60 24.14
CA ASP A 25 -22.85 -59.70 23.47
C ASP A 25 -23.17 -60.19 22.03
N GLU A 26 -22.19 -60.14 21.12
CA GLU A 26 -21.19 -61.20 20.87
C GLU A 26 -20.18 -60.78 19.77
N SER A 27 -18.93 -61.24 19.89
CA SER A 27 -17.84 -61.10 18.89
C SER A 27 -17.85 -62.27 17.89
N PRO A 28 -17.16 -62.17 16.74
CA PRO A 28 -15.85 -62.84 16.69
C PRO A 28 -14.74 -62.09 15.95
N GLN A 29 -13.52 -62.54 16.26
CA GLN A 29 -12.20 -62.07 15.83
C GLN A 29 -11.95 -62.13 14.31
N SER A 30 -11.19 -61.17 13.79
CA SER A 30 -10.05 -61.46 12.91
C SER A 30 -9.03 -60.31 12.92
N THR A 31 -7.79 -60.70 12.63
CA THR A 31 -6.51 -60.10 13.01
C THR A 31 -5.86 -59.18 11.96
N LEU A 32 -4.90 -58.37 12.45
CA LEU A 32 -3.64 -57.89 11.84
C LEU A 32 -3.54 -56.46 11.25
N GLY A 33 -2.53 -55.74 11.79
CA GLY A 33 -1.82 -54.58 11.21
C GLY A 33 -2.26 -53.23 11.78
N GLY A 34 -1.62 -52.58 12.74
CA GLY A 34 -0.20 -52.54 13.08
C GLY A 34 0.43 -51.21 12.64
N HIS A 35 0.02 -50.08 13.22
CA HIS A 35 0.76 -48.82 13.13
C HIS A 35 0.82 -48.10 14.48
N GLY A 36 2.06 -47.88 14.94
CA GLY A 36 2.39 -47.36 16.26
C GLY A 36 1.98 -45.90 16.46
N VAL A 37 1.33 -45.64 17.59
CA VAL A 37 1.08 -44.32 18.14
C VAL A 37 2.17 -44.05 19.18
N VAL A 38 3.03 -43.07 18.89
CA VAL A 38 4.01 -42.55 19.84
C VAL A 38 3.29 -41.60 20.79
N HIS A 39 3.07 -42.04 22.03
CA HIS A 39 2.70 -41.17 23.14
C HIS A 39 3.96 -40.44 23.64
N ILE A 40 4.05 -39.13 23.43
CA ILE A 40 4.96 -38.25 24.19
C ILE A 40 4.15 -37.55 25.26
N THR A 41 4.27 -38.04 26.48
CA THR A 41 3.87 -37.36 27.72
C THR A 41 4.92 -36.31 28.06
N SER A 42 4.52 -35.03 28.05
CA SER A 42 5.28 -33.94 28.67
C SER A 42 4.61 -33.58 29.99
N GLN A 43 5.23 -34.00 31.10
CA GLN A 43 4.96 -33.49 32.43
C GLN A 43 5.94 -32.35 32.73
N ASN A 44 5.49 -31.43 33.57
CA ASN A 44 6.22 -30.38 34.30
C ASN A 44 6.37 -29.01 33.61
N ALA A 45 5.35 -28.17 33.84
CA ALA A 45 5.54 -26.73 33.95
C ALA A 45 5.01 -26.28 35.32
N THR A 46 5.93 -25.79 36.16
CA THR A 46 5.70 -25.19 37.48
C THR A 46 4.89 -23.89 37.39
N PRO A 47 4.02 -23.57 38.36
CA PRO A 47 3.31 -22.30 38.40
C PRO A 47 4.21 -21.19 38.97
N PHE A 48 4.35 -20.08 38.23
CA PHE A 48 4.91 -18.84 38.78
C PHE A 48 3.89 -18.20 39.72
N GLN A 49 4.31 -18.02 40.98
CA GLN A 49 3.58 -17.30 42.02
C GLN A 49 3.51 -15.81 41.70
N ASN A 50 2.34 -15.23 42.00
CA ASN A 50 2.07 -13.80 41.95
C ASN A 50 2.94 -13.06 42.97
N ALA A 51 3.59 -11.98 42.52
CA ALA A 51 4.17 -10.98 43.41
C ALA A 51 3.14 -9.88 43.68
N ASP A 52 2.89 -9.64 44.97
CA ASP A 52 2.02 -8.61 45.50
C ASP A 52 2.47 -7.20 45.07
N LEU A 53 1.52 -6.40 44.60
CA LEU A 53 1.67 -4.95 44.44
C LEU A 53 0.75 -4.22 45.43
N PRO A 54 1.21 -3.14 46.08
CA PRO A 54 0.44 -2.44 47.10
C PRO A 54 -0.68 -1.60 46.48
N PRO A 55 -1.81 -1.40 47.19
CA PRO A 55 -2.92 -0.60 46.69
C PRO A 55 -2.72 0.89 46.96
N GLY A 56 -3.15 1.72 46.01
CA GLY A 56 -3.66 3.06 46.30
C GLY A 56 -2.80 4.23 45.83
N VAL A 57 -3.09 4.72 44.63
CA VAL A 57 -3.23 6.16 44.36
C VAL A 57 -4.36 6.29 43.33
N ALA A 58 -5.54 6.73 43.77
CA ALA A 58 -6.59 7.15 42.86
C ALA A 58 -6.17 8.48 42.21
N MET A 59 -6.00 8.51 40.89
CA MET A 59 -5.81 9.77 40.17
C MET A 59 -7.13 10.52 40.08
N ASP A 60 -7.06 11.82 40.36
CA ASP A 60 -8.14 12.78 40.22
C ASP A 60 -8.62 12.85 38.75
N PRO A 61 -9.89 12.49 38.45
CA PRO A 61 -10.44 12.53 37.10
C PRO A 61 -10.52 13.96 36.53
N GLU A 62 -10.38 15.00 37.34
CA GLU A 62 -10.35 16.40 36.89
C GLU A 62 -9.00 16.82 36.30
N LEU A 63 -7.89 16.17 36.70
CA LEU A 63 -6.56 16.42 36.15
C LEU A 63 -6.37 15.77 34.77
N ALA A 64 -7.01 14.62 34.52
CA ALA A 64 -7.02 13.96 33.21
C ALA A 64 -7.80 14.76 32.16
N ARG A 65 -8.81 15.54 32.60
CA ARG A 65 -9.65 16.35 31.71
C ARG A 65 -8.99 17.67 31.29
N LYS A 66 -8.05 18.20 32.09
CA LYS A 66 -7.29 19.43 31.78
C LYS A 66 -6.10 19.22 30.84
N SER A 67 -5.69 17.97 30.55
CA SER A 67 -4.60 17.66 29.61
C SER A 67 -5.04 17.52 28.14
N GLU A 68 -6.34 17.41 27.85
CA GLU A 68 -6.85 17.21 26.49
C GLU A 68 -7.14 18.53 25.73
N GLU A 69 -7.22 19.67 26.43
CA GLU A 69 -7.65 20.95 25.81
C GLU A 69 -6.48 21.87 25.37
N LYS A 70 -5.23 21.42 25.43
CA LYS A 70 -4.05 22.27 25.17
C LYS A 70 -3.07 21.80 24.09
N PHE A 71 -3.38 20.75 23.32
CA PHE A 71 -2.45 20.23 22.32
C PHE A 71 -2.68 20.67 20.87
N ASP A 72 -3.78 21.38 20.57
CA ASP A 72 -4.12 21.71 19.17
C ASP A 72 -3.81 23.14 18.72
N ASN A 73 -3.25 24.02 19.55
CA ASN A 73 -2.83 25.36 19.11
C ASN A 73 -1.66 25.94 19.93
N VAL A 74 -0.44 25.55 19.59
CA VAL A 74 0.77 26.31 19.99
C VAL A 74 1.42 26.88 18.72
N PRO A 75 1.48 28.21 18.53
CA PRO A 75 2.25 28.81 17.45
C PRO A 75 3.74 28.64 17.77
N PHE A 76 4.47 27.96 16.89
CA PHE A 76 5.91 27.82 16.99
C PHE A 76 6.58 29.19 16.79
N SER A 77 7.11 29.73 17.89
CA SER A 77 7.86 30.97 17.93
C SER A 77 9.24 30.83 17.25
N ARG A 78 9.48 31.75 16.31
CA ARG A 78 10.72 32.29 15.70
C ARG A 78 12.04 31.48 15.76
N PRO A 79 12.77 31.35 14.63
CA PRO A 79 14.10 30.77 14.62
C PRO A 79 15.16 31.75 15.15
N PHE A 80 16.11 31.20 15.91
CA PHE A 80 17.42 31.80 16.16
C PHE A 80 18.13 32.08 14.82
N SER A 81 18.58 33.33 14.63
CA SER A 81 19.52 33.71 13.56
C SER A 81 20.92 33.18 13.89
N PRO A 82 21.55 32.36 13.04
CA PRO A 82 22.98 32.17 13.09
C PRO A 82 23.67 33.31 12.33
N LYS A 83 24.64 33.92 12.99
CA LYS A 83 25.55 34.95 12.48
C LYS A 83 26.24 34.47 11.19
N GLN A 84 26.39 35.40 10.24
CA GLN A 84 27.22 35.25 9.04
C GLN A 84 28.69 34.95 9.43
N PRO A 85 29.39 34.07 8.70
CA PRO A 85 30.83 34.20 8.57
C PRO A 85 31.17 35.17 7.43
N ILE A 86 31.94 36.16 7.87
CA ILE A 86 32.81 37.12 7.23
C ILE A 86 33.41 36.64 5.89
N ALA A 87 33.46 37.59 4.95
CA ALA A 87 34.16 37.49 3.68
C ALA A 87 35.68 37.41 3.89
N GLU A 88 36.34 36.52 3.16
CA GLU A 88 37.77 36.64 2.87
C GLU A 88 37.94 36.76 1.36
N ASP A 89 38.39 37.95 0.97
CA ASP A 89 39.04 38.23 -0.29
C ASP A 89 40.40 37.51 -0.34
N ALA A 90 40.70 36.87 -1.47
CA ALA A 90 42.07 36.68 -1.91
C ALA A 90 42.10 36.70 -3.44
N ALA A 91 42.71 37.76 -3.95
CA ALA A 91 42.97 38.02 -5.34
C ALA A 91 44.32 37.42 -5.78
N GLU A 92 44.50 37.34 -7.11
CA GLU A 92 45.78 37.29 -7.85
C GLU A 92 46.58 35.96 -7.76
N SER A 93 47.21 35.43 -8.82
CA SER A 93 47.78 36.05 -10.02
C SER A 93 48.03 35.02 -11.15
N SER A 94 48.16 35.54 -12.39
CA SER A 94 49.24 35.28 -13.40
C SER A 94 49.56 33.82 -13.85
N ALA A 95 49.91 33.46 -15.09
CA ALA A 95 49.95 34.05 -16.44
C ALA A 95 50.51 32.97 -17.43
N ARG A 96 50.33 33.19 -18.75
CA ARG A 96 51.16 32.72 -19.90
C ARG A 96 51.16 31.20 -20.18
N THR A 97 51.19 30.66 -21.41
CA THR A 97 51.62 31.04 -22.78
C THR A 97 50.98 29.98 -23.71
N GLY A 98 50.46 30.30 -24.91
CA GLY A 98 51.22 30.35 -26.16
C GLY A 98 51.33 28.98 -26.85
N GLY A 99 50.72 28.79 -28.03
CA GLY A 99 50.87 27.55 -28.81
C GLY A 99 50.00 27.46 -30.06
N LEU A 100 50.43 28.18 -31.11
CA LEU A 100 49.99 28.03 -32.50
C LEU A 100 50.26 26.59 -33.01
N HIS A 101 49.31 25.95 -33.69
CA HIS A 101 49.58 25.04 -34.81
C HIS A 101 48.29 24.73 -35.59
N THR A 102 48.15 25.36 -36.76
CA THR A 102 47.42 24.80 -37.92
C THR A 102 48.29 23.68 -38.53
N PRO A 103 47.71 22.63 -39.13
CA PRO A 103 47.54 22.71 -40.59
C PRO A 103 46.43 21.85 -41.24
N THR A 104 46.14 22.23 -42.49
CA THR A 104 45.70 21.39 -43.63
C THR A 104 44.24 20.96 -43.72
N GLN A 105 43.53 21.66 -44.62
CA GLN A 105 42.31 21.24 -45.30
C GLN A 105 42.62 20.18 -46.37
N LEU A 106 41.78 19.15 -46.44
CA LEU A 106 41.59 18.23 -47.57
C LEU A 106 40.08 17.91 -47.68
N PRO A 107 39.60 17.47 -48.86
CA PRO A 107 38.40 18.04 -49.48
C PRO A 107 37.09 17.36 -49.10
N GLU A 108 36.02 18.14 -49.29
CA GLU A 108 34.62 17.77 -49.23
C GLU A 108 34.31 16.48 -50.02
N SER A 109 33.84 15.47 -49.32
CA SER A 109 33.13 14.34 -49.94
C SER A 109 31.88 14.02 -49.13
N ALA A 110 30.72 14.37 -49.71
CA ALA A 110 29.42 13.75 -49.51
C ALA A 110 29.10 13.23 -48.10
N THR A 111 28.71 14.13 -47.19
CA THR A 111 27.90 13.74 -46.03
C THR A 111 26.54 13.29 -46.52
N SER A 112 26.37 11.97 -46.65
CA SER A 112 25.06 11.33 -46.56
C SER A 112 24.34 11.90 -45.35
N ALA A 113 23.15 12.46 -45.57
CA ALA A 113 22.23 12.84 -44.51
C ALA A 113 21.94 11.59 -43.68
N VAL A 114 22.68 11.43 -42.58
CA VAL A 114 22.24 10.61 -41.46
C VAL A 114 20.99 11.31 -40.98
N LEU A 115 19.83 10.76 -41.37
CA LEU A 115 18.57 11.06 -40.75
C LEU A 115 18.77 10.78 -39.26
N GLU A 116 18.98 11.85 -38.50
CA GLU A 116 18.87 11.79 -37.04
C GLU A 116 17.54 11.10 -36.75
N PRO A 117 17.53 9.95 -36.05
CA PRO A 117 16.30 9.27 -35.72
C PRO A 117 15.40 10.29 -35.04
N SER A 118 14.20 10.49 -35.58
CA SER A 118 13.30 11.53 -35.10
C SER A 118 13.17 11.39 -33.59
N GLU A 119 13.54 12.44 -32.85
CA GLU A 119 13.38 12.55 -31.40
C GLU A 119 11.91 12.46 -30.93
N ALA A 120 10.99 12.10 -31.85
CA ALA A 120 9.55 12.12 -31.71
C ALA A 120 8.97 11.05 -30.77
N GLY A 121 9.78 10.12 -30.23
CA GLY A 121 9.29 9.04 -29.37
C GLY A 121 9.80 9.05 -27.92
N HIS A 122 10.90 9.75 -27.63
CA HIS A 122 11.42 9.80 -26.27
C HIS A 122 10.79 10.97 -25.53
N ALA A 123 9.65 10.70 -24.86
CA ALA A 123 8.99 11.60 -23.94
C ALA A 123 10.01 12.44 -23.16
N ARG A 124 9.88 13.78 -23.22
CA ARG A 124 10.80 14.72 -22.58
C ARG A 124 11.02 14.30 -21.13
N ARG A 125 12.23 13.81 -20.81
CA ARG A 125 12.53 13.33 -19.46
C ARG A 125 12.52 14.45 -18.42
N TRP A 126 12.73 15.69 -18.88
CA TRP A 126 12.96 16.86 -18.04
C TRP A 126 12.19 18.08 -18.51
N ILE A 127 11.58 18.78 -17.56
CA ILE A 127 11.05 20.14 -17.71
C ILE A 127 12.08 21.10 -17.11
N LYS A 128 12.60 22.03 -17.92
CA LYS A 128 13.54 23.06 -17.46
C LYS A 128 12.77 24.30 -17.02
N VAL A 129 13.04 24.79 -15.81
CA VAL A 129 12.51 26.06 -15.30
C VAL A 129 13.63 27.06 -14.99
N PRO A 130 13.35 28.37 -14.93
CA PRO A 130 14.37 29.38 -14.69
C PRO A 130 15.18 29.19 -13.40
N LYS A 131 16.40 29.72 -13.35
CA LYS A 131 17.18 29.79 -12.12
C LYS A 131 16.40 30.51 -11.00
N GLY A 132 16.39 29.92 -9.80
CA GLY A 132 15.69 30.48 -8.63
C GLY A 132 14.19 30.20 -8.60
N TRP A 133 13.66 29.43 -9.54
CA TRP A 133 12.27 28.99 -9.53
C TRP A 133 11.93 28.20 -8.26
N TYR A 134 10.73 28.41 -7.73
CA TYR A 134 10.13 27.61 -6.66
C TYR A 134 8.61 27.52 -6.86
N ALA A 135 8.00 26.45 -6.35
CA ALA A 135 6.57 26.22 -6.50
C ALA A 135 5.75 27.24 -5.69
N LYS A 136 5.27 28.28 -6.38
CA LYS A 136 4.30 29.27 -5.89
C LYS A 136 3.12 29.34 -6.86
N LYS A 137 1.92 29.63 -6.36
CA LYS A 137 0.71 29.78 -7.19
C LYS A 137 0.97 30.77 -8.34
N GLY A 138 0.63 30.38 -9.56
CA GLY A 138 0.85 31.12 -10.81
C GLY A 138 2.22 30.94 -11.45
N ALA A 139 3.20 30.31 -10.79
CA ALA A 139 4.51 30.05 -11.41
C ALA A 139 4.36 29.08 -12.59
N GLU A 140 4.94 29.43 -13.73
CA GLU A 140 4.91 28.58 -14.92
C GLU A 140 5.86 27.39 -14.78
N VAL A 141 5.39 26.21 -15.15
CA VAL A 141 6.13 24.94 -15.13
C VAL A 141 6.56 24.58 -16.55
N MET A 142 5.61 24.53 -17.49
CA MET A 142 5.86 24.25 -18.91
C MET A 142 4.72 24.77 -19.79
N ASP A 143 5.01 25.32 -20.97
CA ASP A 143 4.06 25.57 -22.07
C ASP A 143 2.66 26.09 -21.63
N GLY A 144 2.62 27.09 -20.74
CA GLY A 144 1.37 27.66 -20.21
C GLY A 144 0.73 26.94 -19.02
N LEU A 145 1.24 25.78 -18.63
CA LEU A 145 0.88 25.09 -17.41
C LEU A 145 1.54 25.77 -16.21
N ARG A 146 0.73 26.17 -15.23
CA ARG A 146 1.13 26.93 -14.05
C ARG A 146 0.80 26.16 -12.78
N VAL A 147 1.52 26.49 -11.70
CA VAL A 147 1.25 25.95 -10.36
C VAL A 147 -0.06 26.55 -9.84
N GLY A 148 -1.01 25.69 -9.50
CA GLY A 148 -2.28 26.04 -8.88
C GLY A 148 -2.24 26.00 -7.36
N ASP A 149 -3.39 25.69 -6.75
CA ASP A 149 -3.51 25.56 -5.30
C ASP A 149 -2.79 24.32 -4.76
N ALA A 150 -2.29 24.41 -3.54
CA ALA A 150 -1.70 23.27 -2.84
C ALA A 150 -2.79 22.26 -2.45
N LEU A 151 -2.59 20.99 -2.81
CA LEU A 151 -3.42 19.86 -2.38
C LEU A 151 -2.98 19.32 -1.01
N GLY A 152 -1.68 19.40 -0.72
CA GLY A 152 -1.11 18.95 0.53
C GLY A 152 0.32 19.44 0.71
N LYS A 153 0.73 19.57 1.97
CA LYS A 153 2.10 19.93 2.36
C LYS A 153 2.63 18.90 3.35
N GLY A 154 3.80 18.36 3.07
CA GLY A 154 4.53 17.46 3.95
C GLY A 154 5.94 17.99 4.23
N CYS A 155 6.68 17.29 5.10
CA CYS A 155 8.05 17.69 5.44
C CYS A 155 9.00 17.71 4.24
N GLN A 156 8.70 16.93 3.19
CA GLN A 156 9.56 16.81 2.00
C GLN A 156 9.21 17.83 0.90
N GLY A 157 8.00 18.38 0.90
CA GLY A 157 7.52 19.19 -0.20
C GLY A 157 6.01 19.39 -0.18
N GLY A 158 5.52 20.10 -1.20
CA GLY A 158 4.10 20.29 -1.46
C GLY A 158 3.66 19.54 -2.72
N VAL A 159 2.39 19.13 -2.73
CA VAL A 159 1.70 18.68 -3.94
C VAL A 159 0.75 19.80 -4.36
N TYR A 160 0.79 20.18 -5.62
CA TYR A 160 0.08 21.32 -6.18
C TYR A 160 -0.74 20.88 -7.37
N LYS A 161 -1.95 21.44 -7.50
CA LYS A 161 -2.70 21.38 -8.76
C LYS A 161 -1.87 22.02 -9.87
N LEU A 162 -2.05 21.56 -11.09
CA LEU A 162 -1.59 22.27 -12.28
C LEU A 162 -2.79 22.96 -12.91
N VAL A 163 -2.60 24.18 -13.42
CA VAL A 163 -3.64 24.94 -14.11
C VAL A 163 -3.14 25.38 -15.47
N ASP A 164 -3.99 25.36 -16.49
CA ASP A 164 -3.64 25.85 -17.83
C ASP A 164 -3.61 27.40 -17.89
N LYS A 165 -3.43 27.93 -19.11
CA LYS A 165 -3.38 29.39 -19.35
C LYS A 165 -4.69 30.09 -19.01
N ASP A 166 -5.81 29.37 -19.12
CA ASP A 166 -7.17 29.86 -18.88
C ASP A 166 -7.59 29.69 -17.40
N GLY A 167 -6.74 29.04 -16.59
CA GLY A 167 -6.96 28.80 -15.17
C GLY A 167 -7.73 27.51 -14.87
N ASN A 168 -8.01 26.67 -15.87
CA ASN A 168 -8.64 25.37 -15.64
C ASN A 168 -7.64 24.41 -15.02
N VAL A 169 -8.10 23.61 -14.06
CA VAL A 169 -7.28 22.62 -13.38
C VAL A 169 -7.04 21.43 -14.30
N ASP A 170 -5.77 21.03 -14.47
CA ASP A 170 -5.42 19.81 -15.18
C ASP A 170 -6.06 18.60 -14.46
N PRO A 171 -6.93 17.84 -15.12
CA PRO A 171 -7.65 16.75 -14.47
C PRO A 171 -6.75 15.54 -14.20
N THR A 172 -5.62 15.42 -14.90
CA THR A 172 -4.78 14.22 -14.95
C THR A 172 -3.45 14.36 -14.23
N ARG A 173 -2.98 15.58 -13.98
CA ARG A 173 -1.62 15.82 -13.46
C ARG A 173 -1.57 16.75 -12.26
N VAL A 174 -0.62 16.47 -11.37
CA VAL A 174 -0.24 17.34 -10.26
C VAL A 174 1.28 17.52 -10.24
N LEU A 175 1.73 18.59 -9.60
CA LEU A 175 3.14 18.84 -9.35
C LEU A 175 3.49 18.48 -7.91
N LYS A 176 4.46 17.58 -7.71
CA LYS A 176 5.13 17.42 -6.41
C LYS A 176 6.45 18.17 -6.44
N ALA A 177 6.59 19.19 -5.62
CA ALA A 177 7.79 20.04 -5.58
C ALA A 177 8.35 20.18 -4.17
N LYS A 178 9.68 20.23 -4.09
CA LYS A 178 10.40 20.37 -2.81
C LYS A 178 10.15 21.73 -2.17
N HIS A 179 10.15 21.77 -0.85
CA HIS A 179 10.29 23.03 -0.12
C HIS A 179 11.74 23.50 -0.12
N ARG A 180 11.98 24.82 0.04
CA ARG A 180 13.32 25.42 0.02
C ARG A 180 14.30 24.77 1.02
N TYR A 181 13.78 24.26 2.13
CA TYR A 181 14.56 23.64 3.22
C TYR A 181 14.38 22.11 3.32
N ALA A 182 13.69 21.48 2.38
CA ALA A 182 13.55 20.03 2.38
C ALA A 182 14.87 19.37 1.99
N LEU A 183 15.32 18.39 2.78
CA LEU A 183 16.53 17.61 2.49
C LEU A 183 16.35 16.86 1.16
N LEU A 184 17.22 17.18 0.20
CA LEU A 184 17.05 17.03 -1.25
C LEU A 184 16.98 15.60 -1.81
N VAL A 185 17.27 14.57 -1.03
CA VAL A 185 17.59 13.24 -1.58
C VAL A 185 16.34 12.40 -1.90
N LYS A 186 15.20 12.63 -1.25
CA LYS A 186 14.02 11.75 -1.37
C LYS A 186 13.22 11.96 -2.65
N VAL A 187 12.97 13.20 -3.05
CA VAL A 187 12.07 13.51 -4.17
C VAL A 187 12.68 13.06 -5.52
N LYS A 188 13.99 13.26 -5.72
CA LYS A 188 14.66 12.77 -6.94
C LYS A 188 14.65 11.24 -7.02
N ARG A 189 14.97 10.56 -5.91
CA ARG A 189 14.95 9.10 -5.84
C ARG A 189 13.56 8.54 -6.13
N GLU A 190 12.53 9.11 -5.51
CA GLU A 190 11.13 8.75 -5.76
C GLU A 190 10.78 8.88 -7.25
N TRP A 191 11.19 9.96 -7.89
CA TRP A 191 10.98 10.16 -9.33
C TRP A 191 11.68 9.09 -10.15
N GLU A 192 12.97 8.81 -9.91
CA GLU A 192 13.72 7.80 -10.66
C GLU A 192 13.12 6.39 -10.50
N ILE A 193 12.67 6.04 -9.29
CA ILE A 193 11.98 4.77 -9.04
C ILE A 193 10.65 4.72 -9.77
N GLY A 194 9.85 5.79 -9.69
CA GLY A 194 8.58 5.90 -10.41
C GLY A 194 8.76 5.75 -11.92
N ARG A 195 9.85 6.28 -12.49
CA ARG A 195 10.20 6.08 -13.90
C ARG A 195 10.58 4.64 -14.24
N CYS A 196 11.22 3.92 -13.32
CA CYS A 196 11.51 2.50 -13.51
C CYS A 196 10.24 1.64 -13.44
N ILE A 197 9.34 1.94 -12.49
CA ILE A 197 8.02 1.29 -12.39
C ILE A 197 7.19 1.54 -13.65
N ALA A 198 7.27 2.73 -14.25
CA ALA A 198 6.57 3.05 -15.48
C ALA A 198 6.95 2.14 -16.67
N ASN A 199 8.12 1.48 -16.62
CA ASN A 199 8.55 0.53 -17.65
C ASN A 199 7.92 -0.87 -17.48
N LEU A 200 7.13 -1.11 -16.42
CA LEU A 200 6.39 -2.37 -16.25
C LEU A 200 5.27 -2.55 -17.29
N TYR A 201 4.81 -1.46 -17.89
CA TYR A 201 3.67 -1.45 -18.78
C TYR A 201 3.98 -0.67 -20.05
N GLU A 202 3.16 -0.88 -21.07
CA GLU A 202 3.29 -0.18 -22.35
C GLU A 202 3.19 1.34 -22.16
N PRO A 203 3.92 2.14 -22.95
CA PRO A 203 3.73 3.58 -23.01
C PRO A 203 2.24 3.91 -23.20
N ASP A 204 1.75 4.90 -22.46
CA ASP A 204 0.35 5.37 -22.49
C ASP A 204 -0.71 4.45 -21.86
N SER A 205 -0.33 3.26 -21.40
CA SER A 205 -1.22 2.44 -20.57
C SER A 205 -1.31 3.01 -19.15
N SER A 206 -2.49 2.90 -18.52
CA SER A 206 -2.60 3.17 -17.09
C SER A 206 -1.71 2.19 -16.34
N LEU A 207 -0.90 2.64 -15.38
CA LEU A 207 -0.17 1.73 -14.49
C LEU A 207 -1.14 1.18 -13.44
N PRO A 208 -1.68 -0.06 -13.56
CA PRO A 208 -2.53 -0.62 -12.53
C PRO A 208 -1.71 -0.81 -11.25
N GLY A 209 -2.29 -0.47 -10.10
CA GLY A 209 -1.63 -0.66 -8.81
C GLY A 209 -0.55 0.37 -8.44
N TYR A 210 -0.08 1.19 -9.38
CA TYR A 210 0.96 2.20 -9.14
C TYR A 210 0.55 3.58 -9.64
N MET A 211 0.92 4.63 -8.89
CA MET A 211 0.78 6.00 -9.37
C MET A 211 1.84 6.30 -10.43
N ALA A 212 1.39 6.83 -11.58
CA ALA A 212 2.29 7.19 -12.66
C ALA A 212 3.14 8.42 -12.32
N THR A 213 4.40 8.34 -12.74
CA THR A 213 5.41 9.37 -12.54
C THR A 213 5.83 9.92 -13.90
N GLY A 214 5.49 11.18 -14.14
CA GLY A 214 5.80 11.89 -15.37
C GLY A 214 7.19 12.50 -15.37
N GLU A 215 7.31 13.69 -15.93
CA GLU A 215 8.55 14.40 -16.16
C GLU A 215 9.17 14.91 -14.85
N GLY A 216 10.51 14.90 -14.80
CA GLY A 216 11.25 15.55 -13.72
C GLY A 216 11.34 17.06 -13.98
N VAL A 217 11.12 17.87 -12.95
CA VAL A 217 11.29 19.32 -13.06
C VAL A 217 12.67 19.70 -12.52
N VAL A 218 13.46 20.39 -13.35
CA VAL A 218 14.83 20.83 -13.04
C VAL A 218 15.00 22.31 -13.33
N THR A 219 15.85 23.00 -12.56
CA THR A 219 16.26 24.36 -12.95
C THR A 219 17.13 24.32 -14.20
N GLU A 220 17.35 25.46 -14.86
CA GLU A 220 18.34 25.61 -15.96
C GLU A 220 19.72 25.03 -15.64
N ASN A 221 20.17 25.15 -14.38
CA ASN A 221 21.44 24.58 -13.91
C ASN A 221 21.38 23.06 -13.64
N GLY A 222 20.31 22.37 -14.00
CA GLY A 222 20.12 20.92 -13.78
C GLY A 222 19.71 20.51 -12.37
N ASN A 223 19.48 21.45 -11.44
CA ASN A 223 19.05 21.10 -10.08
C ASN A 223 17.62 20.54 -10.08
N PHE A 224 17.44 19.32 -9.58
CA PHE A 224 16.12 18.69 -9.41
C PHE A 224 15.29 19.45 -8.37
N ILE A 225 14.06 19.83 -8.74
CA ILE A 225 13.16 20.61 -7.87
C ILE A 225 11.80 19.94 -7.62
N GLY A 226 11.37 19.03 -8.48
CA GLY A 226 10.08 18.37 -8.37
C GLY A 226 9.82 17.40 -9.51
N MET A 227 8.61 16.91 -9.59
CA MET A 227 8.15 16.00 -10.64
C MET A 227 6.67 16.19 -10.92
N ILE A 228 6.26 15.85 -12.14
CA ILE A 228 4.87 15.70 -12.51
C ILE A 228 4.41 14.29 -12.10
N LEU A 229 3.25 14.21 -11.46
CA LEU A 229 2.62 12.96 -11.03
C LEU A 229 1.23 12.86 -11.61
N GLU A 230 0.74 11.64 -11.75
CA GLU A 230 -0.67 11.36 -11.95
C GLU A 230 -1.52 11.96 -10.83
N LYS A 231 -2.61 12.63 -11.20
CA LYS A 231 -3.63 13.09 -10.28
C LYS A 231 -4.59 11.94 -9.97
N ILE A 232 -4.50 11.40 -8.75
CA ILE A 232 -5.45 10.41 -8.27
C ILE A 232 -6.61 11.11 -7.57
N ASP A 233 -7.76 11.13 -8.22
CA ASP A 233 -9.00 11.63 -7.65
C ASP A 233 -9.65 10.59 -6.73
N GLY A 234 -9.14 10.44 -5.51
CA GLY A 234 -9.78 9.57 -4.53
C GLY A 234 -9.34 9.81 -3.09
N LYS A 235 -9.78 8.92 -2.21
CA LYS A 235 -9.54 9.02 -0.76
C LYS A 235 -8.39 8.10 -0.37
N GLN A 236 -7.65 8.51 0.66
CA GLN A 236 -6.72 7.60 1.32
C GLN A 236 -7.54 6.53 2.07
N PRO A 237 -7.30 5.22 1.86
CA PRO A 237 -8.00 4.16 2.58
C PRO A 237 -7.88 4.30 4.09
N SER A 238 -6.75 4.84 4.57
CA SER A 238 -6.52 5.14 5.98
C SER A 238 -7.59 6.03 6.61
N LYS A 239 -8.19 6.96 5.85
CA LYS A 239 -9.26 7.83 6.35
C LYS A 239 -10.56 7.06 6.52
N ARG A 240 -10.94 6.25 5.53
CA ARG A 240 -12.13 5.40 5.56
C ARG A 240 -12.04 4.34 6.65
N LEU A 241 -10.88 3.68 6.74
CA LEU A 241 -10.57 2.70 7.78
C LEU A 241 -10.51 3.29 9.19
N ASN A 242 -10.40 4.62 9.33
CA ASN A 242 -10.41 5.29 10.63
C ASN A 242 -11.84 5.65 11.09
N GLU A 243 -12.84 5.57 10.22
CA GLU A 243 -14.23 5.89 10.55
C GLU A 243 -14.76 4.90 11.60
N SER A 244 -15.41 5.40 12.66
CA SER A 244 -15.88 4.53 13.75
C SER A 244 -17.01 3.57 13.33
N SER A 245 -17.70 3.87 12.23
CA SER A 245 -18.73 3.02 11.62
C SER A 245 -18.18 2.02 10.59
N PHE A 246 -16.88 2.08 10.25
CA PHE A 246 -16.30 1.18 9.25
C PHE A 246 -16.38 -0.29 9.69
N ASN A 247 -16.99 -1.12 8.85
CA ASN A 247 -17.23 -2.54 9.11
C ASN A 247 -17.34 -3.38 7.81
N ASP A 248 -16.70 -2.91 6.73
CA ASP A 248 -16.75 -3.51 5.39
C ASP A 248 -15.48 -4.35 5.13
N ILE A 249 -15.57 -5.66 5.35
CA ILE A 249 -14.42 -6.56 5.17
C ILE A 249 -14.01 -6.67 3.69
N HIS A 250 -14.98 -6.60 2.78
CA HIS A 250 -14.73 -6.74 1.35
C HIS A 250 -13.94 -5.56 0.79
N TYR A 251 -14.13 -4.36 1.32
CA TYR A 251 -13.26 -3.23 1.01
C TYR A 251 -11.80 -3.51 1.40
N VAL A 252 -11.55 -4.16 2.55
CA VAL A 252 -10.20 -4.52 2.99
C VAL A 252 -9.60 -5.64 2.12
N GLU A 253 -10.42 -6.63 1.76
CA GLU A 253 -10.06 -7.69 0.79
C GLU A 253 -9.60 -7.08 -0.53
N GLU A 254 -10.42 -6.23 -1.14
CA GLU A 254 -10.13 -5.57 -2.42
C GLU A 254 -8.88 -4.68 -2.33
N LEU A 255 -8.74 -3.91 -1.24
CA LEU A 255 -7.55 -3.09 -0.97
C LEU A 255 -6.27 -3.94 -0.96
N LEU A 256 -6.27 -5.02 -0.17
CA LEU A 256 -5.10 -5.88 -0.03
C LEU A 256 -4.81 -6.64 -1.32
N PHE A 257 -5.85 -7.13 -2.01
CA PHE A 257 -5.70 -7.85 -3.28
C PHE A 257 -5.05 -6.97 -4.34
N CYS A 258 -5.55 -5.74 -4.56
CA CYS A 258 -4.97 -4.81 -5.52
C CYS A 258 -3.51 -4.46 -5.17
N VAL A 259 -3.22 -4.18 -3.90
CA VAL A 259 -1.87 -3.81 -3.45
C VAL A 259 -0.90 -4.99 -3.59
N PHE A 260 -1.31 -6.20 -3.20
CA PHE A 260 -0.44 -7.37 -3.28
C PHE A 260 -0.23 -7.81 -4.72
N ASN A 261 -1.25 -7.75 -5.57
CA ASN A 261 -1.08 -8.03 -7.00
C ASN A 261 -0.10 -7.06 -7.66
N ALA A 262 -0.20 -5.77 -7.35
CA ALA A 262 0.75 -4.77 -7.83
C ALA A 262 2.19 -5.10 -7.38
N LEU A 263 2.37 -5.38 -6.09
CA LEU A 263 3.66 -5.76 -5.53
C LEU A 263 4.22 -7.03 -6.16
N ASP A 264 3.41 -8.06 -6.41
CA ASP A 264 3.87 -9.30 -7.03
C ASP A 264 4.44 -9.05 -8.42
N ILE A 265 3.73 -8.27 -9.25
CA ILE A 265 4.19 -7.86 -10.58
C ILE A 265 5.51 -7.09 -10.46
N GLY A 266 5.57 -6.08 -9.59
CA GLY A 266 6.78 -5.27 -9.40
C GLY A 266 7.97 -6.05 -8.84
N GLN A 267 7.74 -6.97 -7.90
CA GLN A 267 8.76 -7.82 -7.30
C GLN A 267 9.34 -8.80 -8.33
N LYS A 268 8.49 -9.49 -9.08
CA LYS A 268 8.93 -10.43 -10.13
C LYS A 268 9.67 -9.74 -11.28
N SER A 269 9.20 -8.56 -11.68
CA SER A 269 9.70 -7.89 -12.88
C SER A 269 10.94 -7.04 -12.61
N LEU A 270 11.00 -6.37 -11.45
CA LEU A 270 12.03 -5.37 -11.16
C LEU A 270 12.79 -5.62 -9.86
N GLY A 271 12.41 -6.63 -9.07
CA GLY A 271 12.88 -6.74 -7.67
C GLY A 271 12.41 -5.55 -6.81
N PHE A 272 11.25 -4.97 -7.16
CA PHE A 272 10.74 -3.77 -6.48
C PHE A 272 10.38 -4.04 -5.02
N HIS A 273 10.85 -3.16 -4.14
CA HIS A 273 10.47 -3.09 -2.73
C HIS A 273 10.12 -1.67 -2.36
N HIS A 274 8.98 -1.46 -1.71
CA HIS A 274 8.57 -0.11 -1.30
C HIS A 274 9.30 0.35 -0.02
N ALA A 275 9.58 -0.58 0.91
CA ALA A 275 10.29 -0.40 2.18
C ALA A 275 9.69 0.60 3.19
N ASP A 276 8.53 1.16 2.87
CA ASP A 276 7.68 1.95 3.79
C ASP A 276 6.21 1.87 3.37
N LEU A 277 5.78 0.70 2.90
CA LEU A 277 4.41 0.54 2.44
C LEU A 277 3.44 0.55 3.63
N ARG A 278 2.56 1.55 3.67
CA ARG A 278 1.54 1.71 4.71
C ARG A 278 0.20 1.95 4.04
N VAL A 279 -0.88 1.80 4.79
CA VAL A 279 -2.22 2.11 4.28
C VAL A 279 -2.35 3.59 3.87
N SER A 280 -1.58 4.48 4.49
CA SER A 280 -1.49 5.91 4.11
C SER A 280 -0.76 6.16 2.79
N ASN A 281 0.02 5.19 2.31
CA ASN A 281 0.79 5.23 1.06
C ASN A 281 0.07 4.45 -0.05
N VAL A 282 -1.24 4.27 0.12
CA VAL A 282 -2.15 3.74 -0.90
C VAL A 282 -3.25 4.78 -1.12
N MET A 283 -3.66 4.96 -2.37
CA MET A 283 -4.74 5.84 -2.77
C MET A 283 -5.84 5.01 -3.44
N GLU A 284 -7.07 5.19 -3.01
CA GLU A 284 -8.25 4.74 -3.74
C GLU A 284 -8.38 5.58 -5.02
N VAL A 285 -8.68 4.96 -6.14
CA VAL A 285 -8.95 5.64 -7.41
C VAL A 285 -10.46 5.70 -7.58
N LYS A 286 -11.07 6.89 -7.62
CA LYS A 286 -12.46 6.95 -8.08
C LYS A 286 -12.47 6.53 -9.54
N THR A 287 -13.19 5.46 -9.83
CA THR A 287 -13.75 5.33 -11.17
C THR A 287 -14.64 6.56 -11.35
N THR A 288 -14.25 7.49 -12.21
CA THR A 288 -15.14 8.55 -12.67
C THR A 288 -16.35 7.82 -13.24
N SER A 289 -17.41 7.72 -12.43
CA SER A 289 -18.71 7.32 -12.90
C SER A 289 -18.96 8.24 -14.07
N THR A 290 -19.10 7.66 -15.26
CA THR A 290 -19.21 8.29 -16.58
C THR A 290 -20.28 9.40 -16.56
N GLN A 291 -19.98 10.52 -15.93
CA GLN A 291 -20.84 11.69 -15.86
C GLN A 291 -20.51 12.48 -17.12
N GLY A 292 -21.12 12.08 -18.23
CA GLY A 292 -21.13 12.87 -19.45
C GLY A 292 -20.19 12.44 -20.57
N ALA A 293 -19.65 11.21 -20.57
CA ALA A 293 -19.21 10.69 -21.86
C ALA A 293 -20.47 10.54 -22.73
N PRO A 294 -20.49 11.07 -23.97
CA PRO A 294 -21.52 10.69 -24.94
C PRO A 294 -21.54 9.16 -24.96
N GLN A 295 -22.70 8.56 -25.27
CA GLN A 295 -22.84 7.11 -25.51
C GLN A 295 -21.94 6.69 -26.69
N LEU A 296 -20.62 6.74 -26.51
CA LEU A 296 -19.63 6.02 -27.28
C LEU A 296 -19.87 4.57 -26.90
N GLU A 297 -20.14 3.78 -27.93
CA GLU A 297 -20.63 2.42 -27.79
C GLU A 297 -19.84 1.63 -26.73
N GLU A 298 -20.59 0.89 -25.93
CA GLU A 298 -20.20 0.15 -24.73
C GLU A 298 -19.10 -0.91 -24.93
N THR A 299 -18.55 -1.03 -26.14
CA THR A 299 -17.53 -2.01 -26.54
C THR A 299 -16.17 -1.72 -25.92
N ASP A 300 -15.84 -0.46 -25.60
CA ASP A 300 -14.49 -0.08 -25.14
C ASP A 300 -14.31 -0.13 -23.60
N VAL A 301 -15.43 -0.10 -22.84
CA VAL A 301 -15.39 -0.21 -21.37
C VAL A 301 -15.17 -1.65 -20.91
N ALA A 302 -15.67 -2.63 -21.69
CA ALA A 302 -15.40 -4.05 -21.48
C ALA A 302 -13.90 -4.36 -21.63
N GLY A 303 -13.22 -3.72 -22.60
CA GLY A 303 -11.77 -3.87 -22.80
C GLY A 303 -10.91 -3.40 -21.62
N ARG A 304 -11.34 -2.35 -20.89
CA ARG A 304 -10.62 -1.85 -19.70
C ARG A 304 -10.88 -2.66 -18.42
N ALA A 305 -12.05 -3.28 -18.30
CA ALA A 305 -12.30 -4.26 -17.24
C ALA A 305 -11.53 -5.56 -17.52
N ALA A 306 -11.41 -5.97 -18.78
CA ALA A 306 -10.59 -7.10 -19.23
C ALA A 306 -9.07 -6.86 -19.07
N ALA A 307 -8.59 -5.61 -19.00
CA ALA A 307 -7.19 -5.32 -18.68
C ALA A 307 -6.86 -5.47 -17.18
N LEU A 308 -7.88 -5.60 -16.31
CA LEU A 308 -7.73 -5.89 -14.88
C LEU A 308 -8.24 -7.29 -14.50
N SER A 309 -9.07 -7.90 -15.35
CA SER A 309 -9.43 -9.32 -15.29
C SER A 309 -8.31 -10.13 -15.92
N PHE A 310 -7.83 -11.17 -15.25
CA PHE A 310 -6.59 -11.85 -15.65
C PHE A 310 -6.72 -12.75 -16.90
N ASN A 311 -7.83 -12.70 -17.63
CA ASN A 311 -7.97 -13.30 -18.95
C ASN A 311 -9.05 -12.52 -19.73
N GLY A 312 -8.68 -11.94 -20.87
CA GLY A 312 -9.64 -11.27 -21.72
C GLY A 312 -10.47 -12.28 -22.51
N GLU A 313 -11.70 -12.54 -22.08
CA GLU A 313 -12.86 -12.79 -22.95
C GLU A 313 -14.17 -12.71 -22.14
N ASN A 314 -15.22 -12.13 -22.74
CA ASN A 314 -16.66 -12.24 -22.43
C ASN A 314 -17.21 -12.15 -20.97
N VAL A 315 -17.20 -10.96 -20.36
CA VAL A 315 -17.94 -10.69 -19.10
C VAL A 315 -19.41 -10.33 -19.34
N GLY A 316 -20.32 -11.09 -18.72
CA GLY A 316 -21.78 -10.90 -18.76
C GLY A 316 -22.29 -9.59 -18.10
N LYS A 317 -23.36 -9.04 -18.66
CA LYS A 317 -23.85 -7.65 -18.45
C LYS A 317 -24.48 -7.30 -17.09
N ASN A 318 -24.62 -8.21 -16.12
CA ASN A 318 -25.54 -7.98 -14.97
C ASN A 318 -24.95 -8.07 -13.55
N ALA A 319 -23.63 -8.14 -13.33
CA ALA A 319 -23.08 -8.23 -11.96
C ALA A 319 -21.74 -7.54 -11.72
N ALA A 320 -21.23 -6.71 -12.64
CA ALA A 320 -19.95 -6.03 -12.46
C ALA A 320 -20.07 -4.85 -11.47
N LYS A 321 -20.26 -5.17 -10.17
CA LYS A 321 -19.93 -4.25 -9.09
C LYS A 321 -18.45 -3.92 -9.27
N ARG A 322 -18.16 -2.75 -9.81
CA ARG A 322 -16.79 -2.31 -10.11
C ARG A 322 -15.96 -2.46 -8.85
N LEU A 323 -14.94 -3.32 -8.91
CA LEU A 323 -13.98 -3.48 -7.83
C LEU A 323 -13.33 -2.11 -7.57
N ASN A 324 -13.13 -1.78 -6.30
CA ASN A 324 -12.40 -0.58 -5.96
C ASN A 324 -10.97 -0.71 -6.51
N GLN A 325 -10.47 0.34 -7.16
CA GLN A 325 -9.10 0.37 -7.64
C GLN A 325 -8.21 1.10 -6.64
N PHE A 326 -7.00 0.59 -6.44
CA PHE A 326 -6.03 1.16 -5.52
C PHE A 326 -4.68 1.32 -6.19
N LYS A 327 -3.96 2.37 -5.83
CA LYS A 327 -2.61 2.66 -6.32
C LYS A 327 -1.66 2.94 -5.17
N ILE A 328 -0.47 2.36 -5.23
CA ILE A 328 0.64 2.61 -4.33
C ILE A 328 1.27 3.97 -4.68
N ILE A 329 1.64 4.76 -3.67
CA ILE A 329 2.24 6.09 -3.80
C ILE A 329 3.46 6.25 -2.88
N ASP A 330 4.26 7.30 -3.10
CA ASP A 330 5.39 7.71 -2.24
C ASP A 330 6.57 6.73 -2.22
N TYR A 331 7.22 6.57 -3.36
CA TYR A 331 8.36 5.67 -3.56
C TYR A 331 9.69 6.20 -2.98
N GLY A 332 9.68 7.21 -2.11
CA GLY A 332 10.90 7.87 -1.63
C GLY A 332 11.86 6.97 -0.85
N LEU A 333 11.37 5.86 -0.32
CA LEU A 333 12.15 4.82 0.35
C LEU A 333 12.21 3.50 -0.42
N ALA A 334 11.63 3.43 -1.62
CA ALA A 334 11.65 2.22 -2.39
C ALA A 334 13.07 1.88 -2.91
N ASP A 335 13.24 0.64 -3.35
CA ASP A 335 14.47 0.11 -3.94
C ASP A 335 14.18 -1.04 -4.90
N PHE A 336 15.22 -1.50 -5.60
CA PHE A 336 15.17 -2.66 -6.49
C PHE A 336 16.16 -3.76 -6.05
N THR A 337 16.65 -3.68 -4.81
CA THR A 337 17.66 -4.62 -4.32
C THR A 337 17.05 -5.99 -4.07
N GLU A 338 17.55 -7.00 -4.78
CA GLU A 338 17.23 -8.43 -4.67
C GLU A 338 17.41 -9.01 -3.24
N HIS A 339 18.07 -8.28 -2.33
CA HIS A 339 18.52 -8.78 -1.03
C HIS A 339 17.52 -8.57 0.11
N TYR A 340 16.28 -8.16 -0.15
CA TYR A 340 15.27 -8.29 0.89
C TYR A 340 15.02 -9.79 1.13
N PRO A 341 14.98 -10.24 2.39
CA PRO A 341 14.85 -11.64 2.76
C PRO A 341 13.39 -12.09 2.56
N SER A 342 12.88 -11.96 1.33
CA SER A 342 11.79 -12.77 0.79
C SER A 342 12.25 -14.23 0.81
N GLY A 343 12.31 -14.78 2.03
CA GLY A 343 12.87 -16.06 2.36
C GLY A 343 14.38 -16.17 2.15
N ASN A 344 15.02 -16.83 3.10
CA ASN A 344 16.08 -17.77 2.75
C ASN A 344 15.48 -18.94 1.93
N VAL A 345 14.81 -18.64 0.82
CA VAL A 345 14.74 -19.60 -0.28
C VAL A 345 16.08 -19.45 -0.99
N HIS A 346 17.15 -19.87 -0.30
CA HIS A 346 18.07 -20.74 -1.01
C HIS A 346 17.20 -21.89 -1.50
N VAL A 347 16.70 -21.78 -2.74
CA VAL A 347 16.51 -23.00 -3.53
C VAL A 347 17.87 -23.66 -3.41
N GLY A 348 17.95 -24.77 -2.66
CA GLY A 348 19.18 -25.54 -2.46
C GLY A 348 19.67 -26.21 -3.75
N GLY A 349 19.53 -25.53 -4.89
CA GLY A 349 20.25 -25.82 -6.11
C GLY A 349 21.57 -25.06 -6.08
N PRO A 350 22.62 -25.63 -6.70
CA PRO A 350 23.90 -24.94 -6.86
C PRO A 350 23.65 -23.56 -7.46
N THR A 351 24.42 -22.57 -7.00
CA THR A 351 24.45 -21.20 -7.53
C THR A 351 24.56 -21.23 -9.05
N HIS A 352 23.43 -21.30 -9.74
CA HIS A 352 23.38 -21.03 -11.16
C HIS A 352 23.64 -19.54 -11.28
N ALA A 353 24.84 -19.22 -11.76
CA ALA A 353 25.16 -17.91 -12.27
C ALA A 353 23.95 -17.40 -13.06
N VAL A 354 23.52 -16.17 -12.74
CA VAL A 354 22.55 -15.41 -13.52
C VAL A 354 22.84 -15.68 -14.99
N PRO A 355 21.92 -16.28 -15.77
CA PRO A 355 22.13 -16.50 -17.18
C PRO A 355 22.47 -15.14 -17.79
N LYS A 356 23.66 -15.05 -18.39
CA LYS A 356 24.07 -13.87 -19.15
C LYS A 356 22.99 -13.64 -20.22
N THR A 357 22.21 -12.58 -20.04
CA THR A 357 21.45 -11.88 -21.09
C THR A 357 20.86 -12.81 -22.16
N GLY A 358 19.82 -13.55 -21.77
CA GLY A 358 18.94 -14.23 -22.71
C GLY A 358 17.49 -14.07 -22.25
N PRO A 359 16.52 -13.88 -23.16
CA PRO A 359 15.11 -13.79 -22.78
C PRO A 359 14.67 -15.07 -22.08
N LEU A 360 14.20 -14.94 -20.84
CA LEU A 360 13.60 -16.05 -20.08
C LEU A 360 12.22 -16.33 -20.65
N HIS A 361 12.08 -17.43 -21.38
CA HIS A 361 10.80 -17.94 -21.82
C HIS A 361 10.17 -18.79 -20.70
N PHE A 362 9.12 -18.27 -20.08
CA PHE A 362 8.22 -19.06 -19.24
C PHE A 362 6.95 -19.36 -20.04
N SER A 363 6.52 -20.63 -20.08
CA SER A 363 5.28 -21.03 -20.74
C SER A 363 4.32 -21.59 -19.69
N ILE A 364 3.29 -20.83 -19.37
CA ILE A 364 2.13 -21.26 -18.58
C ILE A 364 0.91 -20.81 -19.39
N GLY A 365 0.24 -21.74 -20.08
CA GLY A 365 -0.85 -21.41 -21.00
C GLY A 365 -0.39 -20.64 -22.25
N GLN A 366 -1.23 -20.59 -23.29
CA GLN A 366 -0.91 -20.05 -24.62
C GLN A 366 -0.57 -18.54 -24.69
N LEU A 367 -0.45 -17.83 -23.56
CA LEU A 367 -0.05 -16.42 -23.51
C LEU A 367 1.46 -16.30 -23.34
N GLN A 368 2.14 -16.08 -24.45
CA GLN A 368 3.57 -15.77 -24.48
C GLN A 368 3.75 -14.29 -24.09
N MET A 369 3.68 -13.97 -22.79
CA MET A 369 4.12 -12.66 -22.33
C MET A 369 5.64 -12.65 -22.30
N SER A 370 6.26 -11.93 -23.24
CA SER A 370 7.68 -11.61 -23.13
C SER A 370 7.84 -10.74 -21.89
N LEU A 371 8.38 -11.33 -20.81
CA LEU A 371 8.74 -10.56 -19.63
C LEU A 371 9.73 -9.47 -20.05
N PRO A 372 9.51 -8.21 -19.63
CA PRO A 372 10.43 -7.13 -19.97
C PRO A 372 11.84 -7.52 -19.51
N VAL A 373 12.83 -7.20 -20.36
CA VAL A 373 14.25 -7.46 -20.06
C VAL A 373 14.54 -6.89 -18.67
N PRO A 374 15.07 -7.68 -17.73
CA PRO A 374 15.36 -7.21 -16.38
C PRO A 374 16.16 -5.91 -16.48
N LEU A 375 15.70 -4.86 -15.77
CA LEU A 375 16.34 -3.54 -15.79
C LEU A 375 17.85 -3.74 -15.67
N SER A 376 18.60 -3.15 -16.59
CA SER A 376 20.05 -3.32 -16.56
C SER A 376 20.57 -2.78 -15.23
N LEU A 377 21.50 -3.49 -14.60
CA LEU A 377 22.21 -3.03 -13.39
C LEU A 377 22.73 -1.58 -13.53
N GLU A 378 22.96 -1.12 -14.76
CA GLU A 378 23.35 0.25 -15.08
C GLU A 378 22.25 1.28 -14.79
N GLN A 379 20.98 0.97 -15.06
CA GLN A 379 19.86 1.85 -14.69
C GLN A 379 19.76 2.02 -13.18
N LEU A 380 20.08 0.97 -12.41
CA LEU A 380 20.09 1.01 -10.94
C LEU A 380 21.30 1.77 -10.35
N LYS A 381 22.44 1.81 -11.06
CA LYS A 381 23.63 2.57 -10.62
C LYS A 381 23.39 4.09 -10.55
N GLY A 382 22.33 4.58 -11.17
CA GLY A 382 21.97 6.01 -11.19
C GLY A 382 21.26 6.54 -9.94
N LEU A 383 20.79 5.66 -9.04
CA LEU A 383 19.98 6.08 -7.89
C LEU A 383 20.78 6.92 -6.89
N PRO A 384 20.20 8.02 -6.34
CA PRO A 384 20.84 8.83 -5.31
C PRO A 384 21.34 7.99 -4.13
N LYS A 385 22.56 8.29 -3.68
CA LYS A 385 23.16 7.61 -2.52
C LYS A 385 22.28 7.77 -1.28
N ILE A 386 22.00 6.64 -0.64
CA ILE A 386 21.23 6.56 0.60
C ILE A 386 21.99 7.27 1.73
N ASN A 387 21.33 8.21 2.41
CA ASN A 387 21.93 8.88 3.57
C ASN A 387 22.09 7.91 4.76
N PRO A 388 23.01 8.17 5.71
CA PRO A 388 23.28 7.24 6.82
C PRO A 388 22.06 6.93 7.70
N LEU A 389 21.22 7.92 7.99
CA LEU A 389 20.00 7.73 8.81
C LEU A 389 19.00 6.81 8.12
N GLU A 390 18.83 6.95 6.81
CA GLU A 390 18.00 6.07 6.00
C GLU A 390 18.61 4.66 5.92
N ARG A 391 19.94 4.51 5.88
CA ARG A 391 20.56 3.18 5.98
C ARG A 391 20.27 2.51 7.32
N MET A 392 20.36 3.27 8.43
CA MET A 392 19.97 2.76 9.75
C MET A 392 18.50 2.35 9.79
N TYR A 393 17.61 3.19 9.24
CA TYR A 393 16.20 2.88 9.11
C TYR A 393 15.97 1.60 8.30
N ARG A 394 16.56 1.49 7.10
CA ARG A 394 16.46 0.29 6.25
C ARG A 394 17.00 -0.94 6.97
N HIS A 395 18.14 -0.82 7.66
CA HIS A 395 18.71 -1.92 8.42
C HIS A 395 17.76 -2.40 9.53
N PHE A 396 17.09 -1.47 10.20
CA PHE A 396 16.12 -1.77 11.25
C PHE A 396 14.87 -2.50 10.72
N TRP A 397 14.52 -2.28 9.46
CA TRP A 397 13.39 -2.92 8.77
C TRP A 397 13.80 -4.03 7.78
N ARG A 398 15.08 -4.35 7.63
CA ARG A 398 15.57 -5.23 6.55
C ARG A 398 14.94 -6.61 6.50
N ASN A 399 14.48 -7.13 7.63
CA ASN A 399 13.84 -8.45 7.73
C ASN A 399 12.31 -8.40 7.64
N LYS A 400 11.74 -7.25 7.27
CA LYS A 400 10.30 -6.98 7.25
C LYS A 400 9.91 -6.48 5.86
N GLY A 401 9.25 -7.32 5.09
CA GLY A 401 8.81 -7.03 3.72
C GLY A 401 7.59 -6.12 3.67
N ASP A 402 7.23 -5.67 2.46
CA ASP A 402 6.12 -4.74 2.24
C ASP A 402 4.78 -5.28 2.74
N ILE A 403 4.53 -6.58 2.59
CA ILE A 403 3.34 -7.26 3.11
C ILE A 403 3.25 -7.13 4.63
N TYR A 404 4.36 -7.38 5.33
CA TYR A 404 4.42 -7.19 6.77
C TYR A 404 4.10 -5.74 7.15
N HIS A 405 4.65 -4.75 6.43
CA HIS A 405 4.42 -3.34 6.74
C HIS A 405 2.93 -2.95 6.62
N VAL A 406 2.25 -3.42 5.58
CA VAL A 406 0.80 -3.18 5.40
C VAL A 406 -0.01 -3.89 6.48
N CYS A 407 0.24 -5.18 6.75
CA CYS A 407 -0.46 -5.93 7.79
C CYS A 407 -0.23 -5.32 9.18
N TRP A 408 1.00 -4.89 9.47
CA TRP A 408 1.35 -4.22 10.73
C TRP A 408 0.60 -2.90 10.87
N ASP A 409 0.51 -2.10 9.81
CA ASP A 409 -0.25 -0.84 9.83
C ASP A 409 -1.76 -1.08 9.96
N LEU A 410 -2.31 -2.13 9.32
CA LEU A 410 -3.72 -2.51 9.44
C LEU A 410 -4.16 -2.87 10.86
N THR A 411 -3.24 -3.37 11.71
CA THR A 411 -3.59 -3.74 13.09
C THR A 411 -4.26 -2.60 13.87
N ARG A 412 -3.86 -1.34 13.64
CA ARG A 412 -4.45 -0.17 14.33
C ARG A 412 -5.86 0.17 13.87
N TYR A 413 -6.20 -0.23 12.65
CA TYR A 413 -7.49 0.05 12.06
C TYR A 413 -8.50 -1.03 12.36
N LEU A 414 -8.08 -2.30 12.47
CA LEU A 414 -9.01 -3.43 12.52
C LEU A 414 -9.23 -4.00 13.94
N ASP A 415 -8.28 -3.83 14.86
CA ASP A 415 -8.41 -4.32 16.23
C ASP A 415 -9.60 -3.66 16.95
N GLY A 416 -10.34 -4.45 17.72
CA GLY A 416 -11.45 -3.95 18.51
C GLY A 416 -12.61 -3.41 17.66
N ARG A 417 -12.83 -3.90 16.44
CA ARG A 417 -14.02 -3.52 15.66
C ARG A 417 -15.18 -4.49 15.84
N VAL A 418 -16.40 -3.97 15.63
CA VAL A 418 -17.62 -4.76 15.48
C VAL A 418 -17.90 -4.94 14.00
N TRP A 419 -18.01 -6.19 13.58
CA TRP A 419 -18.24 -6.60 12.20
C TRP A 419 -19.64 -7.21 12.02
N PRO A 420 -20.18 -7.23 10.80
CA PRO A 420 -21.38 -7.98 10.49
C PRO A 420 -21.21 -9.46 10.82
N LYS A 421 -22.25 -10.09 11.34
CA LYS A 421 -22.21 -11.50 11.76
C LYS A 421 -22.03 -12.45 10.58
N GLU A 422 -22.60 -12.09 9.43
CA GLU A 422 -22.45 -12.79 8.16
C GLU A 422 -20.99 -12.83 7.65
N ASP A 423 -20.19 -11.82 8.01
CA ASP A 423 -18.80 -11.66 7.54
C ASP A 423 -17.78 -12.29 8.50
N GLU A 424 -18.24 -13.03 9.51
CA GLU A 424 -17.38 -13.55 10.58
C GLU A 424 -16.27 -14.47 10.06
N LYS A 425 -16.55 -15.30 9.05
CA LYS A 425 -15.57 -16.21 8.47
C LYS A 425 -14.43 -15.40 7.82
N GLN A 426 -14.77 -14.43 6.99
CA GLN A 426 -13.83 -13.58 6.25
C GLN A 426 -12.96 -12.76 7.19
N VAL A 427 -13.56 -12.11 8.19
CA VAL A 427 -12.82 -11.36 9.21
C VAL A 427 -11.84 -12.24 9.97
N LYS A 428 -12.24 -13.48 10.33
CA LYS A 428 -11.36 -14.44 11.00
C LYS A 428 -10.20 -14.89 10.11
N LEU A 429 -10.44 -15.12 8.82
CA LEU A 429 -9.39 -15.46 7.86
C LEU A 429 -8.39 -14.31 7.69
N LEU A 430 -8.87 -13.06 7.56
CA LEU A 430 -8.00 -11.89 7.55
C LEU A 430 -7.14 -11.80 8.81
N PHE A 431 -7.76 -11.98 9.98
CA PHE A 431 -7.07 -11.87 11.26
C PHE A 431 -6.05 -12.99 11.46
N ALA A 432 -6.35 -14.20 10.97
CA ALA A 432 -5.39 -15.30 10.93
C ALA A 432 -4.20 -14.96 10.02
N PHE A 433 -4.44 -14.37 8.85
CA PHE A 433 -3.39 -13.92 7.94
C PHE A 433 -2.52 -12.82 8.59
N ILE A 434 -3.13 -11.78 9.18
CA ILE A 434 -2.40 -10.72 9.90
C ILE A 434 -1.58 -11.31 11.06
N HIS A 435 -2.12 -12.28 11.82
CA HIS A 435 -1.38 -12.97 12.87
C HIS A 435 -0.21 -13.78 12.30
N HIS A 436 -0.40 -14.46 11.16
CA HIS A 436 0.68 -15.19 10.49
C HIS A 436 1.83 -14.25 10.09
N CYS A 437 1.52 -13.06 9.54
CA CYS A 437 2.55 -12.09 9.18
C CYS A 437 3.20 -11.44 10.40
N THR A 438 2.39 -10.98 11.36
CA THR A 438 2.83 -10.03 12.41
C THR A 438 3.00 -10.65 13.79
N GLY A 439 2.52 -11.87 14.04
CA GLY A 439 2.47 -12.49 15.36
C GLY A 439 1.43 -11.90 16.32
N VAL A 440 0.61 -10.95 15.86
CA VAL A 440 -0.40 -10.27 16.70
C VAL A 440 -1.78 -10.86 16.51
N ARG A 441 -2.49 -11.07 17.62
CA ARG A 441 -3.90 -11.47 17.63
C ARG A 441 -4.80 -10.25 17.79
N LEU A 442 -5.54 -9.94 16.73
CA LEU A 442 -6.54 -8.89 16.73
C LEU A 442 -7.84 -9.38 17.40
N LYS A 443 -8.57 -8.44 18.00
CA LYS A 443 -9.92 -8.66 18.57
C LYS A 443 -10.99 -8.19 17.61
N ALA A 444 -12.05 -8.97 17.46
CA ALA A 444 -13.23 -8.60 16.71
C ALA A 444 -14.47 -9.01 17.51
N TRP A 445 -15.54 -8.24 17.37
CA TRP A 445 -16.88 -8.61 17.78
C TRP A 445 -17.79 -8.72 16.57
N PHE A 446 -18.87 -9.47 16.70
CA PHE A 446 -19.79 -9.74 15.60
C PHE A 446 -21.21 -9.44 16.03
N ALA A 447 -21.94 -8.67 15.22
CA ALA A 447 -23.32 -8.28 15.46
C ALA A 447 -24.14 -8.37 14.16
N PRO A 448 -25.44 -8.71 14.22
CA PRO A 448 -26.31 -8.67 13.04
C PRO A 448 -26.39 -7.25 12.46
N LYS A 449 -26.43 -7.10 11.12
CA LYS A 449 -26.60 -5.78 10.48
C LYS A 449 -27.83 -5.01 10.95
N SER A 450 -28.89 -5.70 11.37
CA SER A 450 -30.09 -5.09 11.95
C SER A 450 -29.84 -4.32 13.26
N THR A 451 -28.66 -4.47 13.88
CA THR A 451 -28.27 -3.74 15.10
C THR A 451 -27.50 -2.46 14.82
N ALA A 452 -27.23 -2.14 13.54
CA ALA A 452 -26.62 -0.89 13.15
C ALA A 452 -27.51 0.30 13.54
N ASP A 453 -26.90 1.39 13.99
CA ASP A 453 -27.61 2.66 14.16
C ASP A 453 -27.79 3.38 12.82
N LYS A 454 -28.33 4.61 12.88
CA LYS A 454 -28.60 5.43 11.70
C LYS A 454 -27.33 5.78 10.91
N ASP A 455 -26.17 5.74 11.55
CA ASP A 455 -24.87 6.05 10.94
C ASP A 455 -24.16 4.78 10.44
N GLY A 456 -24.84 3.62 10.48
CA GLY A 456 -24.29 2.33 10.07
C GLY A 456 -23.35 1.70 11.10
N LYS A 457 -23.21 2.28 12.30
CA LYS A 457 -22.32 1.77 13.33
C LYS A 457 -22.97 0.59 14.07
N LEU A 458 -22.28 -0.53 14.08
CA LEU A 458 -22.72 -1.74 14.78
C LEU A 458 -22.45 -1.63 16.28
N LYS A 459 -23.43 -2.08 17.08
CA LYS A 459 -23.32 -2.08 18.55
C LYS A 459 -22.69 -3.38 19.04
N ILE A 460 -21.80 -3.29 20.03
CA ILE A 460 -21.26 -4.48 20.70
C ILE A 460 -22.42 -5.24 21.37
N PRO A 461 -22.62 -6.53 21.08
CA PRO A 461 -23.62 -7.35 21.76
C PRO A 461 -23.37 -7.41 23.27
N ARG A 462 -24.43 -7.27 24.08
CA ARG A 462 -24.35 -7.25 25.56
C ARG A 462 -23.63 -8.46 26.16
N ARG A 463 -23.61 -9.60 25.47
CA ARG A 463 -22.95 -10.84 25.91
C ARG A 463 -21.44 -10.72 26.11
N TYR A 464 -20.77 -9.71 25.56
CA TYR A 464 -19.32 -9.54 25.69
C TYR A 464 -18.89 -8.84 27.00
N GLY A 465 -19.85 -8.46 27.84
CA GLY A 465 -19.60 -7.85 29.16
C GLY A 465 -19.15 -6.39 29.10
N ASN A 466 -19.15 -5.73 30.25
CA ASN A 466 -18.87 -4.29 30.36
C ASN A 466 -17.43 -3.91 29.97
N PHE A 467 -16.47 -4.85 30.11
CA PHE A 467 -15.07 -4.61 29.74
C PHE A 467 -14.84 -4.55 28.22
N ALA A 468 -15.74 -5.11 27.41
CA ALA A 468 -15.62 -5.04 25.95
C ALA A 468 -15.71 -3.60 25.44
N PHE A 469 -16.52 -2.75 26.10
CA PHE A 469 -16.65 -1.34 25.76
C PHE A 469 -15.33 -0.57 25.89
N VAL A 470 -14.54 -0.87 26.91
CA VAL A 470 -13.27 -0.15 27.15
C VAL A 470 -12.19 -0.59 26.15
N GLN A 471 -12.27 -1.83 25.65
CA GLN A 471 -11.37 -2.38 24.65
C GLN A 471 -11.84 -2.10 23.20
N HIS A 472 -13.02 -1.49 23.04
CA HIS A 472 -13.60 -1.18 21.74
C HIS A 472 -12.74 -0.19 20.97
N TYR A 473 -12.80 -0.23 19.64
CA TYR A 473 -12.24 0.80 18.77
C TYR A 473 -12.73 2.20 19.25
N ASP A 474 -11.81 3.15 19.39
CA ASP A 474 -12.00 4.46 20.06
C ASP A 474 -12.07 4.46 21.61
N GLY A 475 -11.95 3.31 22.28
CA GLY A 475 -11.85 3.24 23.74
C GLY A 475 -10.47 3.67 24.27
N PHE A 476 -10.42 4.20 25.49
CA PHE A 476 -9.14 4.60 26.12
C PHE A 476 -8.13 3.44 26.21
N LEU A 477 -8.57 2.25 26.62
CA LEU A 477 -7.69 1.07 26.68
C LEU A 477 -7.32 0.55 25.28
N HIS A 478 -8.08 0.88 24.24
CA HIS A 478 -7.72 0.52 22.86
C HIS A 478 -6.43 1.24 22.44
N VAL A 479 -6.23 2.53 22.78
CA VAL A 479 -4.98 3.25 22.46
C VAL A 479 -3.76 2.57 23.08
N LEU A 480 -3.86 2.18 24.36
CA LEU A 480 -2.78 1.45 25.06
C LEU A 480 -2.56 0.06 24.44
N ARG A 481 -3.64 -0.63 24.09
CA ARG A 481 -3.59 -1.94 23.42
C ARG A 481 -2.92 -1.85 22.05
N ILE A 482 -3.24 -0.85 21.21
CA ILE A 482 -2.60 -0.65 19.91
C ILE A 482 -1.10 -0.40 20.07
N ARG A 483 -0.68 0.39 21.06
CA ARG A 483 0.75 0.58 21.35
C ARG A 483 1.43 -0.75 21.70
N SER A 484 0.82 -1.53 22.59
CA SER A 484 1.33 -2.85 22.99
C SER A 484 1.41 -3.82 21.81
N ILE A 485 0.35 -3.91 21.00
CA ILE A 485 0.28 -4.70 19.77
C ILE A 485 1.41 -4.33 18.80
N ARG A 486 1.60 -3.03 18.54
CA ARG A 486 2.62 -2.57 17.59
C ARG A 486 4.03 -2.86 18.06
N LEU A 487 4.29 -2.71 19.36
CA LEU A 487 5.56 -3.12 19.97
C LEU A 487 5.76 -4.63 19.85
N GLN A 488 4.74 -5.43 20.20
CA GLN A 488 4.80 -6.89 20.10
C GLN A 488 5.11 -7.34 18.67
N ALA A 489 4.36 -6.88 17.67
CA ALA A 489 4.61 -7.24 16.27
C ALA A 489 6.01 -6.81 15.84
N TRP A 490 6.48 -5.65 16.31
CA TRP A 490 7.80 -5.14 15.95
C TRP A 490 8.93 -6.04 16.48
N PHE A 491 8.85 -6.46 17.74
CA PHE A 491 9.87 -7.29 18.41
C PHE A 491 9.75 -8.79 18.09
N ARG A 492 8.55 -9.29 17.85
CA ARG A 492 8.26 -10.73 17.68
C ARG A 492 7.33 -10.98 16.49
N PRO A 493 7.72 -10.56 15.27
CA PRO A 493 6.96 -10.90 14.07
C PRO A 493 6.99 -12.42 13.84
N HIS A 494 5.94 -12.98 13.25
CA HIS A 494 5.86 -14.42 13.01
C HIS A 494 6.40 -14.79 11.63
N ASN A 495 5.89 -14.18 10.56
CA ASN A 495 6.41 -14.31 9.20
C ASN A 495 6.55 -12.93 8.53
N PRO A 496 7.56 -12.13 8.91
CA PRO A 496 7.72 -10.77 8.38
C PRO A 496 8.25 -10.71 6.95
N GLY A 497 8.74 -11.82 6.39
CA GLY A 497 9.37 -11.92 5.08
C GLY A 497 8.45 -12.45 3.97
N ILE A 498 7.15 -12.65 4.25
CA ILE A 498 6.20 -13.15 3.27
C ILE A 498 6.18 -12.26 2.01
N THR A 499 6.26 -12.90 0.84
CA THR A 499 6.20 -12.25 -0.46
C THR A 499 4.77 -11.91 -0.85
N ALA A 500 4.61 -11.04 -1.85
CA ALA A 500 3.29 -10.73 -2.39
C ALA A 500 2.64 -11.96 -3.04
N ALA A 501 3.42 -12.77 -3.77
CA ALA A 501 2.97 -14.04 -4.35
C ALA A 501 2.39 -14.98 -3.28
N GLU A 502 3.15 -15.25 -2.20
CA GLU A 502 2.71 -16.12 -1.10
C GLU A 502 1.47 -15.54 -0.39
N ALA A 503 1.43 -14.22 -0.20
CA ALA A 503 0.30 -13.55 0.42
C ALA A 503 -0.99 -13.70 -0.40
N LEU A 504 -0.92 -13.60 -1.73
CA LEU A 504 -2.06 -13.78 -2.63
C LEU A 504 -2.64 -15.20 -2.58
N CYS A 505 -1.84 -16.19 -2.19
CA CYS A 505 -2.32 -17.57 -1.96
C CYS A 505 -3.08 -17.76 -0.63
N ALA A 506 -3.22 -16.71 0.20
CA ALA A 506 -3.94 -16.84 1.46
C ALA A 506 -5.43 -17.15 1.22
N PRO A 507 -6.05 -18.06 2.00
CA PRO A 507 -7.48 -18.40 1.86
C PRO A 507 -8.43 -17.21 1.98
N PHE A 508 -7.96 -16.10 2.57
CA PHE A 508 -8.69 -14.84 2.63
C PHE A 508 -9.03 -14.24 1.25
N PHE A 509 -8.24 -14.53 0.21
CA PHE A 509 -8.46 -14.00 -1.15
C PHE A 509 -9.32 -14.88 -2.05
N GLU A 510 -9.86 -16.00 -1.55
CA GLU A 510 -10.68 -16.95 -2.33
C GLU A 510 -11.83 -16.24 -3.08
N ALA A 511 -12.52 -15.30 -2.42
CA ALA A 511 -13.60 -14.54 -3.05
C ALA A 511 -13.12 -13.55 -4.14
N CYS A 512 -11.91 -13.01 -4.02
CA CYS A 512 -11.32 -12.13 -5.05
C CYS A 512 -10.88 -12.93 -6.27
N LEU A 513 -10.34 -14.15 -6.05
CA LEU A 513 -9.92 -15.05 -7.11
C LEU A 513 -11.10 -15.53 -7.94
N HIS A 514 -12.20 -15.97 -7.31
CA HIS A 514 -13.41 -16.40 -8.04
C HIS A 514 -14.12 -15.26 -8.78
N LYS A 515 -14.15 -14.05 -8.22
CA LYS A 515 -14.65 -12.87 -8.96
C LYS A 515 -13.84 -12.56 -10.20
N GLY A 516 -12.55 -12.90 -10.20
CA GLY A 516 -11.69 -12.82 -11.37
C GLY A 516 -12.12 -13.84 -12.42
N GLU A 517 -12.34 -15.10 -12.03
CA GLU A 517 -12.76 -16.18 -12.92
C GLU A 517 -14.14 -15.95 -13.55
N ASP A 518 -15.12 -15.43 -12.80
CA ASP A 518 -16.46 -15.12 -13.34
C ASP A 518 -16.47 -13.85 -14.22
N ALA A 519 -15.38 -13.08 -14.20
CA ALA A 519 -15.12 -11.95 -15.07
C ALA A 519 -14.23 -12.34 -16.27
N VAL A 520 -14.16 -13.63 -16.58
CA VAL A 520 -13.59 -14.27 -17.78
C VAL A 520 -14.67 -15.19 -18.36
#